data_AF-V4TWI8-F1
#
_entry.id   AF-V4TWI8-F1
#
_cell.length_a   1.000
_cell.length_b   1.000
_cell.length_c   1.000
_cell.angle_alpha   90.00
_cell.angle_beta   90.00
_cell.angle_gamma   90.00
#
_symmetry.space_group_name_H-M   'P 1'
#
loop_
_entity.id
_entity.type
_entity.pdbx_description
1 polymer ?
#
loop_
_entity_poly.entity_id
_entity_poly.type
_entity_poly.pdbx_seq_one_letter_code
_entity_poly.pdbx_strand_id
1 'polypeptide(L)'
;MGSLLLREWAGFQQFPSATQNKLIELLSKLKQENVNTLTILVMGKGGVGKSSTVNSVIGERVVTVNSFQSEALRPVMVSRSKGGFTLNIIDTPGLVEAGYVNYQALELIKGFLLNKTIDVLLYVDRLDAYRVDDLDRQIIKAVTGTFGKQIWRKSLLVLTHAQLCPPDGLNYDVYCSKRSDALLKTIRLGAGLGKHEFEDYAVPVALVENSGRCSKNENDEKVQFLCSHSVHTSHI
;
A
#
# COMPACT_ATOMS: atom_id res chain seq x y z
N MET A 1 26.22 0.45 21.28
CA MET A 1 25.49 0.30 20.00
C MET A 1 24.83 -1.07 20.02
N GLY A 2 23.55 -1.15 20.40
CA GLY A 2 22.84 -2.42 20.36
C GLY A 2 22.57 -2.77 18.91
N SER A 3 23.15 -3.86 18.40
CA SER A 3 22.70 -4.43 17.14
C SER A 3 21.22 -4.77 17.31
N LEU A 4 20.32 -4.04 16.66
CA LEU A 4 18.95 -4.50 16.48
C LEU A 4 19.06 -5.81 15.71
N LEU A 5 18.97 -6.93 16.42
CA LEU A 5 18.93 -8.26 15.82
C LEU A 5 17.82 -8.25 14.78
N LEU A 6 18.21 -8.41 13.51
CA LEU A 6 17.29 -8.60 12.40
C LEU A 6 16.38 -9.78 12.77
N ARG A 7 15.08 -9.50 12.90
CA ARG A 7 14.11 -10.53 13.29
C ARG A 7 13.80 -11.41 12.10
N GLU A 8 13.76 -12.71 12.32
CA GLU A 8 13.24 -13.66 11.34
C GLU A 8 11.79 -13.31 10.99
N TRP A 9 11.40 -13.53 9.74
CA TRP A 9 10.05 -13.35 9.25
C TRP A 9 9.13 -14.51 9.67
N ALA A 10 8.81 -14.60 10.97
CA ALA A 10 7.95 -15.65 11.53
C ALA A 10 6.53 -15.63 10.92
N GLY A 11 5.96 -14.44 10.67
CA GLY A 11 4.66 -14.24 10.04
C GLY A 11 4.52 -14.86 8.65
N PHE A 12 5.64 -15.13 7.98
CA PHE A 12 5.65 -15.80 6.69
C PHE A 12 4.97 -17.18 6.76
N GLN A 13 5.11 -17.88 7.89
CA GLN A 13 4.51 -19.20 8.10
C GLN A 13 2.98 -19.15 8.26
N GLN A 14 2.40 -17.95 8.48
CA GLN A 14 0.96 -17.78 8.57
C GLN A 14 0.28 -17.67 7.20
N PHE A 15 1.04 -17.45 6.12
CA PHE A 15 0.47 -17.41 4.78
C PHE A 15 0.12 -18.82 4.29
N PRO A 16 -0.91 -18.98 3.46
CA PRO A 16 -1.19 -20.24 2.78
C PRO A 16 0.01 -20.70 1.93
N SER A 17 0.20 -22.01 1.78
CA SER A 17 1.36 -22.57 1.09
C SER A 17 1.52 -22.06 -0.35
N ALA A 18 0.41 -21.86 -1.07
CA ALA A 18 0.43 -21.27 -2.42
C ALA A 18 1.00 -19.85 -2.42
N THR A 19 0.61 -19.02 -1.45
CA THR A 19 1.14 -17.66 -1.28
C THR A 19 2.61 -17.67 -0.86
N GLN A 20 2.99 -18.57 0.07
CA GLN A 20 4.38 -18.76 0.48
C GLN A 20 5.29 -19.07 -0.71
N ASN A 21 4.88 -19.99 -1.59
CA ASN A 21 5.66 -20.39 -2.75
C ASN A 21 5.86 -19.22 -3.72
N LYS A 22 4.79 -18.46 -4.03
CA LYS A 22 4.88 -17.25 -4.87
C LYS A 22 5.81 -16.20 -4.27
N LEU A 23 5.74 -15.98 -2.95
CA LEU A 23 6.62 -15.03 -2.27
C LEU A 23 8.08 -15.50 -2.31
N ILE A 24 8.37 -16.79 -2.07
CA ILE A 24 9.73 -17.34 -2.18
C ILE A 24 10.28 -17.15 -3.59
N GLU A 25 9.47 -17.39 -4.63
CA GLU A 25 9.87 -17.16 -6.02
C GLU A 25 10.23 -15.69 -6.26
N LEU A 26 9.39 -14.75 -5.83
CA LEU A 26 9.65 -13.31 -5.97
C LEU A 26 10.92 -12.86 -5.23
N LEU A 27 11.09 -13.29 -3.98
CA LEU A 27 12.28 -12.99 -3.20
C LEU A 27 13.55 -13.58 -3.84
N SER A 28 13.44 -14.77 -4.42
CA SER A 28 14.56 -15.42 -5.12
C SER A 28 14.95 -14.67 -6.39
N LYS A 29 13.97 -14.19 -7.18
CA LYS A 29 14.22 -13.35 -8.36
C LYS A 29 14.95 -12.06 -7.98
N LEU A 30 14.49 -11.36 -6.96
CA LEU A 30 15.18 -10.16 -6.45
C LEU A 30 16.63 -10.45 -6.05
N LYS A 31 16.88 -11.57 -5.36
CA LYS A 31 18.24 -11.97 -5.00
C LYS A 31 19.13 -12.29 -6.21
N GLN A 32 18.58 -12.89 -7.27
CA GLN A 32 19.31 -13.14 -8.52
C GLN A 32 19.73 -11.82 -9.20
N GLU A 33 18.94 -10.76 -9.01
CA GLU A 33 19.26 -9.39 -9.45
C GLU A 33 20.15 -8.62 -8.44
N ASN A 34 20.75 -9.32 -7.46
CA ASN A 34 21.56 -8.76 -6.37
C ASN A 34 20.80 -7.81 -5.42
N VAL A 35 19.47 -7.90 -5.38
CA VAL A 35 18.63 -7.17 -4.43
C VAL A 35 18.36 -8.05 -3.20
N ASN A 36 19.12 -7.80 -2.13
CA ASN A 36 18.99 -8.53 -0.86
C ASN A 36 18.20 -7.75 0.20
N THR A 37 17.84 -6.50 -0.07
CA THR A 37 17.06 -5.66 0.84
C THR A 37 16.08 -4.83 0.04
N LEU A 38 14.85 -4.72 0.55
CA LEU A 38 13.81 -3.88 -0.03
C LEU A 38 13.20 -3.01 1.06
N THR A 39 13.16 -1.70 0.84
CA THR A 39 12.59 -0.72 1.75
C THR A 39 11.36 -0.07 1.13
N ILE A 40 10.22 -0.37 1.72
CA ILE A 40 8.90 0.11 1.32
C ILE A 40 8.48 1.24 2.26
N LEU A 41 8.16 2.40 1.70
CA LEU A 41 7.53 3.51 2.42
C LEU A 41 6.02 3.48 2.19
N VAL A 42 5.23 3.54 3.25
CA VAL A 42 3.76 3.56 3.16
C VAL A 42 3.25 4.94 3.53
N MET A 43 2.56 5.63 2.61
CA MET A 43 1.99 6.96 2.85
C MET A 43 0.53 7.02 2.43
N GLY A 44 -0.21 7.97 2.97
CA GLY A 44 -1.61 8.21 2.60
C GLY A 44 -2.34 9.04 3.64
N LYS A 45 -3.63 9.28 3.38
CA LYS A 45 -4.53 9.94 4.33
C LYS A 45 -4.66 9.14 5.62
N GLY A 46 -5.31 9.77 6.59
CA GLY A 46 -5.70 9.09 7.79
C GLY A 46 -6.76 8.01 7.59
N GLY A 47 -6.69 6.92 8.37
CA GLY A 47 -7.72 5.86 8.38
C GLY A 47 -7.86 5.02 7.10
N VAL A 48 -6.99 5.18 6.10
CA VAL A 48 -7.07 4.45 4.81
C VAL A 48 -6.54 3.02 4.84
N GLY A 49 -6.09 2.54 6.00
CA GLY A 49 -5.60 1.17 6.17
C GLY A 49 -4.09 0.96 5.96
N LYS A 50 -3.26 2.00 6.09
CA LYS A 50 -1.78 1.92 6.00
C LYS A 50 -1.20 0.82 6.91
N SER A 51 -1.37 0.95 8.23
CA SER A 51 -0.87 0.01 9.23
C SER A 51 -1.50 -1.38 9.10
N SER A 52 -2.76 -1.46 8.67
CA SER A 52 -3.43 -2.74 8.37
C SER A 52 -2.76 -3.46 7.20
N THR A 53 -2.42 -2.74 6.13
CA THR A 53 -1.68 -3.29 4.99
C THR A 53 -0.28 -3.73 5.40
N VAL A 54 0.43 -2.96 6.25
CA VAL A 54 1.73 -3.38 6.80
C VAL A 54 1.61 -4.71 7.55
N ASN A 55 0.64 -4.84 8.45
CA ASN A 55 0.41 -6.08 9.18
C ASN A 55 0.06 -7.25 8.25
N SER A 56 -0.78 -7.02 7.23
CA SER A 56 -1.13 -8.04 6.23
C SER A 56 0.08 -8.51 5.43
N VAL A 57 0.97 -7.59 5.00
CA VAL A 57 2.19 -7.94 4.27
C VAL A 57 3.18 -8.70 5.16
N ILE A 58 3.32 -8.32 6.43
CA ILE A 58 4.22 -9.00 7.36
C ILE A 58 3.64 -10.34 7.84
N GLY A 59 2.31 -10.52 7.83
CA GLY A 59 1.67 -11.72 8.38
C GLY A 59 1.74 -11.76 9.92
N GLU A 60 1.90 -10.62 10.57
CA GLU A 60 1.91 -10.46 12.04
C GLU A 60 1.28 -9.11 12.40
N ARG A 61 0.77 -8.98 13.63
CA ARG A 61 0.39 -7.67 14.20
C ARG A 61 1.63 -6.95 14.74
N VAL A 62 2.36 -6.27 13.87
CA VAL A 62 3.62 -5.56 14.17
C VAL A 62 3.44 -4.07 14.42
N VAL A 63 2.39 -3.48 13.86
CA VAL A 63 2.01 -2.09 14.07
C VAL A 63 0.61 -2.03 14.66
N THR A 64 0.41 -1.14 15.62
CA THR A 64 -0.90 -0.93 16.26
C THR A 64 -1.91 -0.40 15.26
N VAL A 65 -3.09 -1.02 15.21
CA VAL A 65 -4.23 -0.57 14.40
C VAL A 65 -5.37 -0.22 15.35
N ASN A 66 -5.68 1.06 15.48
CA ASN A 66 -6.78 1.53 16.31
C ASN A 66 -7.82 2.26 15.45
N SER A 67 -9.06 1.78 15.47
CA SER A 67 -10.17 2.37 14.70
C SER A 67 -10.73 3.66 15.30
N PHE A 68 -10.43 3.94 16.58
CA PHE A 68 -11.02 5.03 17.37
C PHE A 68 -10.01 5.96 18.05
N GLN A 69 -8.71 5.72 17.88
CA GLN A 69 -7.65 6.56 18.45
C GLN A 69 -6.83 7.22 17.34
N SER A 70 -6.20 8.36 17.69
CA SER A 70 -5.26 9.06 16.82
C SER A 70 -4.24 8.09 16.23
N GLU A 71 -3.92 8.29 14.96
CA GLU A 71 -2.98 7.47 14.19
C GLU A 71 -1.57 7.39 14.80
N ALA A 72 -0.73 6.53 14.21
CA ALA A 72 0.70 6.55 14.47
C ALA A 72 1.21 8.00 14.45
N LEU A 73 1.72 8.48 15.60
CA LEU A 73 2.21 9.85 15.75
C LEU A 73 3.60 10.05 15.14
N ARG A 74 4.31 8.94 14.89
CA ARG A 74 5.66 8.92 14.33
C ARG A 74 5.82 7.75 13.36
N PRO A 75 6.71 7.86 12.37
CA PRO A 75 7.03 6.74 11.50
C PRO A 75 7.63 5.56 12.28
N VAL A 76 7.28 4.34 11.87
CA VAL A 76 7.79 3.09 12.46
C VAL A 76 8.32 2.21 11.33
N MET A 77 9.57 1.76 11.46
CA MET A 77 10.14 0.77 10.55
C MET A 77 9.99 -0.63 11.15
N VAL A 78 9.38 -1.53 10.37
CA VAL A 78 9.34 -2.96 10.64
C VAL A 78 10.32 -3.64 9.70
N SER A 79 11.32 -4.32 10.26
CA SER A 79 12.28 -5.13 9.51
C SER A 79 12.05 -6.62 9.78
N ARG A 80 12.05 -7.43 8.72
CA ARG A 80 11.99 -8.90 8.78
C ARG A 80 12.95 -9.51 7.78
N SER A 81 13.60 -10.61 8.15
CA SER A 81 14.52 -11.33 7.26
C SER A 81 14.05 -12.76 6.99
N LYS A 82 14.21 -13.23 5.75
CA LYS A 82 13.96 -14.62 5.36
C LYS A 82 14.94 -15.01 4.24
N GLY A 83 15.64 -16.13 4.42
CA GLY A 83 16.53 -16.68 3.39
C GLY A 83 17.61 -15.70 2.91
N GLY A 84 18.11 -14.83 3.80
CA GLY A 84 19.10 -13.79 3.47
C GLY A 84 18.53 -12.56 2.76
N PHE A 85 17.22 -12.48 2.52
CA PHE A 85 16.55 -11.26 2.08
C PHE A 85 16.00 -10.48 3.28
N THR A 86 16.08 -9.16 3.24
CA THR A 86 15.55 -8.26 4.29
C THR A 86 14.46 -7.37 3.72
N LEU A 87 13.25 -7.49 4.28
CA LEU A 87 12.14 -6.59 4.00
C LEU A 87 12.03 -5.54 5.10
N ASN A 88 12.10 -4.26 4.73
CA ASN A 88 11.81 -3.13 5.59
C ASN A 88 10.52 -2.47 5.11
N ILE A 89 9.56 -2.26 6.02
CA ILE A 89 8.34 -1.50 5.74
C ILE A 89 8.24 -0.36 6.75
N ILE A 90 8.13 0.86 6.25
CA ILE A 90 8.01 2.07 7.05
C ILE A 90 6.54 2.50 7.03
N ASP A 91 5.84 2.26 8.14
CA ASP A 91 4.50 2.80 8.36
C ASP A 91 4.59 4.25 8.83
N THR A 92 3.71 5.12 8.33
CA THR A 92 3.76 6.56 8.61
C THR A 92 2.46 7.07 9.22
N PRO A 93 2.52 8.22 9.92
CA PRO A 93 1.32 9.00 10.25
C PRO A 93 0.50 9.36 9.00
N GLY A 94 -0.79 9.64 9.20
CA GLY A 94 -1.65 10.21 8.16
C GLY A 94 -1.24 11.64 7.78
N LEU A 95 -1.43 11.97 6.51
CA LEU A 95 -1.01 13.25 5.93
C LEU A 95 -2.05 14.37 6.05
N VAL A 96 -3.12 14.16 6.83
CA VAL A 96 -4.21 15.12 7.00
C VAL A 96 -4.47 15.32 8.49
N GLU A 97 -4.60 16.57 8.90
CA GLU A 97 -4.99 16.96 10.24
C GLU A 97 -5.98 18.13 10.15
N ALA A 98 -7.11 18.03 10.85
CA ALA A 98 -8.17 19.04 10.86
C ALA A 98 -8.63 19.53 9.46
N GLY A 99 -8.59 18.65 8.45
CA GLY A 99 -9.01 18.96 7.07
C GLY A 99 -7.94 19.60 6.19
N TYR A 100 -6.70 19.75 6.68
CA TYR A 100 -5.58 20.32 5.93
C TYR A 100 -4.42 19.33 5.85
N VAL A 101 -3.50 19.57 4.90
CA VAL A 101 -2.27 18.79 4.81
C VAL A 101 -1.44 18.96 6.08
N ASN A 102 -1.06 17.84 6.69
CA ASN A 102 -0.20 17.83 7.86
C ASN A 102 1.29 17.88 7.45
N TYR A 103 1.83 19.09 7.31
CA TYR A 103 3.25 19.29 7.00
C TYR A 103 4.19 18.85 8.13
N GLN A 104 3.74 18.87 9.39
CA GLN A 104 4.55 18.38 10.50
C GLN A 104 4.78 16.86 10.37
N ALA A 105 3.74 16.10 10.01
CA ALA A 105 3.87 14.68 9.71
C ALA A 105 4.83 14.43 8.54
N LEU A 106 4.77 15.24 7.47
CA LEU A 106 5.70 15.13 6.34
C LEU A 106 7.16 15.37 6.75
N GLU A 107 7.43 16.40 7.57
CA GLU A 107 8.78 16.66 8.06
C GLU A 107 9.28 15.57 9.02
N LEU A 108 8.40 15.00 9.86
CA LEU A 108 8.74 13.84 10.70
C LEU A 108 9.10 12.63 9.84
N ILE A 109 8.34 12.36 8.77
CA ILE A 109 8.64 11.29 7.81
C ILE A 109 9.99 11.58 7.13
N LYS A 110 10.18 12.78 6.59
CA LYS A 110 11.43 13.18 5.94
C LYS A 110 12.65 13.02 6.86
N GLY A 111 12.55 13.48 8.10
CA GLY A 111 13.60 13.32 9.10
C GLY A 111 13.87 11.85 9.44
N PHE A 112 12.83 11.03 9.55
CA PHE A 112 12.97 9.59 9.77
C PHE A 112 13.66 8.89 8.57
N LEU A 113 13.43 9.37 7.35
CA LEU A 113 14.01 8.83 6.12
C LEU A 113 15.44 9.30 5.85
N LEU A 114 16.01 10.18 6.68
CA LEU A 114 17.39 10.60 6.54
C LEU A 114 18.33 9.38 6.48
N ASN A 115 19.21 9.37 5.48
CA ASN A 115 20.18 8.29 5.20
C ASN A 115 19.54 6.92 4.89
N LYS A 116 18.28 6.88 4.42
CA LYS A 116 17.61 5.66 3.98
C LYS A 116 17.29 5.73 2.50
N THR A 117 17.48 4.62 1.80
CA THR A 117 17.00 4.46 0.42
C THR A 117 15.56 3.98 0.45
N ILE A 118 14.70 4.59 -0.37
CA ILE A 118 13.33 4.11 -0.62
C ILE A 118 13.32 3.42 -1.98
N ASP A 119 12.91 2.16 -1.97
CA ASP A 119 12.82 1.32 -3.17
C ASP A 119 11.42 1.37 -3.76
N VAL A 120 10.39 1.40 -2.89
CA VAL A 120 8.98 1.46 -3.28
C VAL A 120 8.22 2.42 -2.38
N LEU A 121 7.35 3.25 -2.97
CA LEU A 121 6.32 4.02 -2.27
C LEU A 121 4.96 3.31 -2.45
N LEU A 122 4.32 2.89 -1.37
CA LEU A 122 2.91 2.55 -1.38
C LEU A 122 2.10 3.80 -1.04
N TYR A 123 1.42 4.38 -2.03
CA TYR A 123 0.44 5.43 -1.78
C TYR A 123 -0.92 4.77 -1.57
N VAL A 124 -1.39 4.78 -0.33
CA VAL A 124 -2.59 4.05 0.11
C VAL A 124 -3.79 5.00 0.14
N ASP A 125 -4.89 4.58 -0.48
CA ASP A 125 -6.20 5.18 -0.33
C ASP A 125 -7.27 4.06 -0.26
N ARG A 126 -8.52 4.43 -0.01
CA ARG A 126 -9.65 3.51 0.06
C ARG A 126 -10.34 3.38 -1.29
N LEU A 127 -10.68 2.15 -1.66
CA LEU A 127 -11.51 1.85 -2.83
C LEU A 127 -12.94 2.36 -2.63
N ASP A 128 -13.50 2.16 -1.43
CA ASP A 128 -14.88 2.54 -1.05
C ASP A 128 -15.08 4.05 -0.79
N ALA A 129 -14.10 4.88 -1.17
CA ALA A 129 -14.24 6.34 -1.12
C ALA A 129 -14.83 6.87 -2.44
N TYR A 130 -15.87 7.69 -2.34
CA TYR A 130 -16.65 8.17 -3.50
C TYR A 130 -16.08 9.39 -4.20
N ARG A 131 -15.11 10.09 -3.60
CA ARG A 131 -14.61 11.37 -4.10
C ARG A 131 -13.09 11.43 -4.07
N VAL A 132 -12.55 12.10 -5.08
CA VAL A 132 -11.20 12.65 -5.08
C VAL A 132 -11.38 14.17 -5.07
N ASP A 133 -10.88 14.83 -4.04
CA ASP A 133 -11.08 16.27 -3.84
C ASP A 133 -9.78 17.07 -4.01
N ASP A 134 -9.86 18.38 -3.76
CA ASP A 134 -8.67 19.24 -3.83
C ASP A 134 -7.67 18.93 -2.71
N LEU A 135 -8.13 18.42 -1.56
CA LEU A 135 -7.24 18.01 -0.48
C LEU A 135 -6.36 16.85 -0.93
N ASP A 136 -6.89 15.87 -1.67
CA ASP A 136 -6.07 14.81 -2.28
C ASP A 136 -4.96 15.41 -3.16
N ARG A 137 -5.30 16.38 -4.01
CA ARG A 137 -4.31 17.06 -4.86
C ARG A 137 -3.26 17.82 -4.03
N GLN A 138 -3.67 18.48 -2.96
CA GLN A 138 -2.76 19.18 -2.05
C GLN A 138 -1.80 18.22 -1.35
N ILE A 139 -2.27 17.03 -0.93
CA ILE A 139 -1.43 15.99 -0.35
C ILE A 139 -0.37 15.53 -1.35
N ILE A 140 -0.76 15.20 -2.59
CA ILE A 140 0.19 14.80 -3.63
C ILE A 140 1.23 15.91 -3.88
N LYS A 141 0.79 17.17 -3.95
CA LYS A 141 1.68 18.32 -4.13
C LYS A 141 2.67 18.44 -2.98
N ALA A 142 2.22 18.26 -1.74
CA ALA A 142 3.07 18.32 -0.56
C ALA A 142 4.09 17.17 -0.53
N VAL A 143 3.67 15.92 -0.77
CA VAL A 143 4.57 14.75 -0.91
C VAL A 143 5.62 15.02 -1.99
N THR A 144 5.20 15.56 -3.14
CA THR A 144 6.11 15.90 -4.24
C THR A 144 7.09 17.02 -3.86
N GLY A 145 6.63 18.03 -3.11
CA GLY A 145 7.49 19.11 -2.61
C GLY A 145 8.51 18.62 -1.58
N THR A 146 8.15 17.65 -0.75
CA THR A 146 9.01 17.09 0.32
C THR A 146 10.03 16.08 -0.21
N PHE A 147 9.62 15.17 -1.10
CA PHE A 147 10.43 14.02 -1.55
C PHE A 147 10.85 14.07 -3.03
N GLY A 148 10.35 15.06 -3.79
CA GLY A 148 10.62 15.21 -5.22
C GLY A 148 9.73 14.35 -6.11
N LYS A 149 9.62 14.73 -7.39
CA LYS A 149 8.79 14.05 -8.40
C LYS A 149 9.17 12.59 -8.63
N GLN A 150 10.45 12.25 -8.42
CA GLN A 150 11.00 10.92 -8.70
C GLN A 150 10.39 9.83 -7.81
N ILE A 151 9.85 10.19 -6.64
CA ILE A 151 9.21 9.21 -5.74
C ILE A 151 8.03 8.49 -6.41
N TRP A 152 7.34 9.17 -7.35
CA TRP A 152 6.19 8.61 -8.06
C TRP A 152 6.58 7.54 -9.09
N ARG A 153 7.83 7.54 -9.58
CA ARG A 153 8.34 6.49 -10.49
C ARG A 153 8.57 5.16 -9.78
N LYS A 154 8.67 5.20 -8.45
CA LYS A 154 8.78 4.04 -7.58
C LYS A 154 7.48 3.76 -6.82
N SER A 155 6.39 4.42 -7.21
CA SER A 155 5.14 4.34 -6.47
C SER A 155 4.22 3.26 -7.00
N LEU A 156 3.39 2.73 -6.10
CA LEU A 156 2.27 1.86 -6.39
C LEU A 156 1.05 2.42 -5.65
N LEU A 157 -0.06 2.57 -6.37
CA LEU A 157 -1.33 2.99 -5.79
C LEU A 157 -2.03 1.78 -5.16
N VAL A 158 -2.18 1.79 -3.84
CA VAL A 158 -2.89 0.74 -3.11
C VAL A 158 -4.30 1.21 -2.78
N LEU A 159 -5.32 0.47 -3.21
CA LEU A 159 -6.72 0.71 -2.85
C LEU A 159 -7.20 -0.35 -1.86
N THR A 160 -7.37 0.04 -0.61
CA THR A 160 -7.86 -0.84 0.45
C THR A 160 -9.38 -0.99 0.41
N HIS A 161 -9.96 -1.88 1.21
CA HIS A 161 -11.41 -2.18 1.21
C HIS A 161 -11.87 -2.75 -0.14
N ALA A 162 -11.03 -3.60 -0.75
CA ALA A 162 -11.28 -4.17 -2.05
C ALA A 162 -12.51 -5.08 -2.08
N GLN A 163 -12.97 -5.64 -0.95
CA GLN A 163 -14.17 -6.50 -0.94
C GLN A 163 -15.48 -5.71 -0.77
N LEU A 164 -15.56 -4.52 -1.38
CA LEU A 164 -16.80 -3.74 -1.39
C LEU A 164 -17.77 -4.28 -2.44
N CYS A 165 -19.05 -4.04 -2.21
CA CYS A 165 -20.08 -4.20 -3.23
C CYS A 165 -20.42 -2.81 -3.80
N PRO A 166 -20.15 -2.53 -5.08
CA PRO A 166 -20.41 -1.21 -5.64
C PRO A 166 -21.89 -0.83 -5.52
N PRO A 167 -22.22 0.44 -5.24
CA PRO A 167 -23.61 0.87 -5.20
C PRO A 167 -24.27 0.78 -6.58
N ASP A 168 -25.61 0.83 -6.59
CA ASP A 168 -26.43 0.98 -7.80
C ASP A 168 -26.24 -0.12 -8.87
N GLY A 169 -25.75 -1.30 -8.47
CA GLY A 169 -25.50 -2.41 -9.38
C GLY A 169 -24.35 -2.16 -10.37
N LEU A 170 -23.48 -1.18 -10.08
CA LEU A 170 -22.30 -0.93 -10.89
C LEU A 170 -21.39 -2.16 -10.93
N ASN A 171 -20.89 -2.47 -12.12
CA ASN A 171 -19.88 -3.51 -12.29
C ASN A 171 -18.60 -3.15 -11.48
N TYR A 172 -18.05 -4.13 -10.78
CA TYR A 172 -16.89 -3.96 -9.90
C TYR A 172 -15.65 -3.46 -10.63
N ASP A 173 -15.34 -4.00 -11.81
CA ASP A 173 -14.17 -3.60 -12.59
C ASP A 173 -14.30 -2.16 -13.08
N VAL A 174 -15.50 -1.77 -13.51
CA VAL A 174 -15.82 -0.39 -13.89
C VAL A 174 -15.68 0.56 -12.71
N TYR A 175 -16.14 0.16 -11.51
CA TYR A 175 -15.99 0.95 -10.29
C TYR A 175 -14.50 1.14 -9.94
N CYS A 176 -13.73 0.05 -9.96
CA CYS A 176 -12.30 0.07 -9.69
C CYS A 176 -11.55 0.97 -10.67
N SER A 177 -11.79 0.82 -11.98
CA SER A 177 -11.17 1.64 -13.02
C SER A 177 -11.49 3.13 -12.83
N LYS A 178 -12.77 3.50 -12.61
CA LYS A 178 -13.13 4.90 -12.38
C LYS A 178 -12.44 5.48 -11.15
N ARG A 179 -12.37 4.70 -10.06
CA ARG A 179 -11.74 5.13 -8.81
C ARG A 179 -10.22 5.26 -8.96
N SER A 180 -9.56 4.29 -9.60
CA SER A 180 -8.12 4.33 -9.84
C SER A 180 -7.75 5.47 -10.78
N ASP A 181 -8.49 5.65 -11.88
CA ASP A 181 -8.18 6.68 -12.89
C ASP A 181 -8.33 8.09 -12.31
N ALA A 182 -9.33 8.32 -11.45
CA ALA A 182 -9.49 9.57 -10.74
C ALA A 182 -8.28 9.89 -9.84
N LEU A 183 -7.77 8.89 -9.11
CA LEU A 183 -6.59 9.05 -8.25
C LEU A 183 -5.30 9.20 -9.04
N LEU A 184 -5.09 8.39 -10.08
CA LEU A 184 -3.93 8.49 -10.96
C LEU A 184 -3.86 9.85 -11.65
N LYS A 185 -5.00 10.37 -12.10
CA LYS A 185 -5.10 11.74 -12.63
C LYS A 185 -4.70 12.77 -11.58
N THR A 186 -5.12 12.62 -10.33
CA THR A 186 -4.75 13.51 -9.23
C THR A 186 -3.27 13.41 -8.85
N ILE A 187 -2.70 12.20 -8.86
CA ILE A 187 -1.25 11.98 -8.69
C ILE A 187 -0.49 12.73 -9.78
N ARG A 188 -0.84 12.54 -11.06
CA ARG A 188 -0.20 13.23 -12.19
C ARG A 188 -0.25 14.74 -12.05
N LEU A 189 -1.44 15.30 -11.80
CA LEU A 189 -1.66 16.75 -11.72
C LEU A 189 -1.04 17.37 -10.46
N GLY A 190 -1.10 16.69 -9.31
CA GLY A 190 -0.52 17.15 -8.05
C GLY A 190 1.01 17.07 -8.05
N ALA A 191 1.58 16.05 -8.67
CA ALA A 191 3.02 15.88 -8.81
C ALA A 191 3.62 16.75 -9.93
N GLY A 192 2.78 17.37 -10.77
CA GLY A 192 3.23 18.16 -11.91
C GLY A 192 4.01 17.32 -12.91
N LEU A 193 3.57 16.08 -13.16
CA LEU A 193 4.15 15.16 -14.14
C LEU A 193 3.55 15.44 -15.51
N GLY A 194 4.38 15.42 -16.55
CA GLY A 194 3.94 15.54 -17.93
C GLY A 194 3.01 14.39 -18.32
N LYS A 195 2.17 14.57 -19.35
CA LYS A 195 1.29 13.49 -19.84
C LYS A 195 2.11 12.28 -20.32
N HIS A 196 3.06 12.51 -21.23
CA HIS A 196 3.95 11.47 -21.73
C HIS A 196 4.81 10.86 -20.62
N GLU A 197 5.38 11.70 -19.74
CA GLU A 197 6.14 11.22 -18.59
C GLU A 197 5.31 10.26 -17.73
N PHE A 198 4.05 10.56 -17.46
CA PHE A 198 3.20 9.69 -16.63
C PHE A 198 2.77 8.40 -17.33
N GLU A 199 2.58 8.44 -18.66
CA GLU A 199 2.25 7.27 -19.48
C GLU A 199 3.42 6.28 -19.55
N ASP A 200 4.66 6.77 -19.60
CA ASP A 200 5.87 5.93 -19.67
C ASP A 200 6.14 5.13 -18.38
N TYR A 201 5.79 5.69 -17.21
CA TYR A 201 6.03 5.04 -15.92
C TYR A 201 4.82 4.30 -15.34
N ALA A 202 3.62 4.49 -15.93
CA ALA A 202 2.34 3.87 -15.56
C ALA A 202 2.28 3.38 -14.09
N VAL A 203 1.99 4.28 -13.15
CA VAL A 203 1.90 3.94 -11.72
C VAL A 203 0.95 2.75 -11.52
N PRO A 204 1.45 1.57 -11.10
CA PRO A 204 0.62 0.38 -10.98
C PRO A 204 -0.40 0.54 -9.85
N VAL A 205 -1.53 -0.16 -9.99
CA VAL A 205 -2.61 -0.17 -9.00
C VAL A 205 -2.75 -1.57 -8.42
N ALA A 206 -2.83 -1.66 -7.10
CA ALA A 206 -3.10 -2.91 -6.38
C ALA A 206 -4.33 -2.74 -5.49
N LEU A 207 -5.25 -3.72 -5.55
CA LEU A 207 -6.42 -3.77 -4.68
C LEU A 207 -6.12 -4.67 -3.47
N VAL A 208 -6.41 -4.18 -2.27
CA VAL A 208 -6.04 -4.84 -1.00
C VAL A 208 -7.26 -4.99 -0.10
N GLU A 209 -7.50 -6.21 0.38
CA GLU A 209 -8.48 -6.48 1.43
C GLU A 209 -7.79 -6.96 2.71
N ASN A 210 -7.75 -6.07 3.71
CA ASN A 210 -7.09 -6.34 4.99
C ASN A 210 -7.98 -7.12 5.96
N SER A 211 -9.30 -7.11 5.76
CA SER A 211 -10.26 -7.77 6.65
C SER A 211 -9.94 -9.24 6.85
N GLY A 212 -10.08 -9.72 8.09
CA GLY A 212 -10.06 -11.15 8.40
C GLY A 212 -11.25 -11.91 7.82
N ARG A 213 -12.29 -11.19 7.34
CA ARG A 213 -13.48 -11.72 6.65
C ARG A 213 -13.34 -11.68 5.12
N CYS A 214 -12.13 -11.44 4.62
CA CYS A 214 -11.85 -11.56 3.19
C CYS A 214 -12.15 -12.99 2.74
N SER A 215 -12.81 -13.11 1.61
CA SER A 215 -13.12 -14.37 0.96
C SER A 215 -11.83 -15.07 0.60
N LYS A 216 -11.86 -16.40 0.59
CA LYS A 216 -10.70 -17.23 0.30
C LYS A 216 -11.00 -18.19 -0.84
N ASN A 217 -9.99 -18.50 -1.63
CA ASN A 217 -10.08 -19.57 -2.63
C ASN A 217 -9.85 -20.95 -1.99
N GLU A 218 -9.85 -22.00 -2.82
CA GLU A 218 -9.61 -23.39 -2.40
C GLU A 218 -8.23 -23.62 -1.77
N ASN A 219 -7.27 -22.74 -2.05
CA ASN A 219 -5.91 -22.77 -1.48
C ASN A 219 -5.78 -21.93 -0.19
N ASP A 220 -6.90 -21.50 0.39
CA ASP A 220 -6.98 -20.59 1.55
C ASP A 220 -6.35 -19.20 1.31
N GLU A 221 -6.03 -18.85 0.05
CA GLU A 221 -5.53 -17.52 -0.31
C GLU A 221 -6.68 -16.51 -0.29
N LYS A 222 -6.45 -15.34 0.32
CA LYS A 222 -7.38 -14.21 0.25
C LYS A 222 -7.59 -13.81 -1.21
N VAL A 223 -8.85 -13.70 -1.62
CA VAL A 223 -9.24 -13.30 -2.98
C VAL A 223 -10.19 -12.11 -2.95
N GLN A 224 -10.15 -11.30 -4.01
CA GLN A 224 -11.12 -10.24 -4.23
C GLN A 224 -12.45 -10.90 -4.60
N PHE A 225 -13.48 -10.72 -3.76
CA PHE A 225 -14.81 -11.23 -4.07
C PHE A 225 -15.46 -10.32 -5.11
N LEU A 226 -15.87 -10.90 -6.24
CA LEU A 226 -16.75 -10.22 -7.19
C LEU A 226 -18.16 -10.24 -6.60
N CYS A 227 -18.70 -9.06 -6.30
CA CYS A 227 -20.11 -8.93 -5.92
C CYS A 227 -20.99 -9.18 -7.16
N SER A 228 -21.16 -10.44 -7.56
CA SER A 228 -22.20 -10.85 -8.49
C SER A 228 -22.99 -12.00 -7.87
N HIS A 229 -24.24 -11.70 -7.53
CA HIS A 229 -25.28 -12.71 -7.57
C HIS A 229 -25.43 -13.16 -9.02
N SER A 230 -24.61 -14.12 -9.43
CA SER A 230 -24.88 -15.00 -10.56
C SER A 230 -24.07 -16.27 -10.32
N VAL A 231 -24.72 -17.23 -9.66
CA VAL A 231 -24.38 -18.63 -9.82
C VAL A 231 -24.52 -18.91 -11.32
N HIS A 232 -23.42 -18.83 -12.05
CA HIS A 232 -23.28 -19.55 -13.30
C HIS A 232 -22.25 -20.64 -13.07
N THR A 233 -22.78 -21.76 -12.58
CA THR A 233 -22.37 -23.07 -13.09
C THR A 233 -22.34 -22.98 -14.61
N SER A 234 -21.14 -22.91 -15.19
CA SER A 234 -20.94 -23.37 -16.56
C SER A 234 -20.01 -24.56 -16.46
N HIS A 235 -20.61 -25.72 -16.71
CA HIS A 235 -19.94 -26.97 -16.91
C HIS A 235 -19.04 -26.92 -18.14
N ILE A 236 -18.00 -27.76 -18.08
CA ILE A 236 -17.02 -28.18 -19.11
C ILE A 236 -15.80 -27.27 -19.22
#